data_AF-A0A8B6BZ31-F1
#
_entry.id   AF-A0A8B6BZ31-F1
#
_cell.length_a   1.000
_cell.length_b   1.000
_cell.length_c   1.000
_cell.angle_alpha   90.00
_cell.angle_beta   90.00
_cell.angle_gamma   90.00
#
_symmetry.space_group_name_H-M   'P 1'
#
loop_
_entity.id
_entity.type
_entity.pdbx_description
1 polymer ?
#
loop_
_entity_poly.entity_id
_entity_poly.type
_entity_poly.pdbx_seq_one_letter_code
_entity_poly.pdbx_strand_id
1 'polypeptide(L)'
;MIVTENQQTTYEEKDRFSEEIDIPHVPAEQKSASHKSLIQITQEKEINQLEEEIKSLEKLLKQRKELLNKHFEKKHNVDKSPKTVEDYKEECEDIQRKIELTTKLAGISIQELTHNPLKSGDIVQYNLKGQCMDISFKVEFECLETNEDDNSLKITKLDIYVPENIQDELQKCLISMSEDRSIWSFFQLIVPYSRWHRQRIKTFQHFVEKYPDSVKVEEESFIPYLIIKNNTLTQGPVFCISWKFEVDQVYRAKSRLALSMKIPDYIQQQDKDQTLQRSTERFEDTVEELGIEHAIETIIKLASLCKNTGISTL
;
A
#
# COMPACT_ATOMS: atom_id res chain seq x y z
N MET A 1 83.87 -41.58 -35.54
CA MET A 1 84.00 -40.11 -35.60
C MET A 1 84.04 -39.63 -34.16
N ILE A 2 85.11 -38.93 -33.83
CA ILE A 2 85.67 -38.72 -32.49
C ILE A 2 85.42 -37.25 -32.11
N VAL A 3 84.89 -37.03 -30.88
CA VAL A 3 85.30 -35.99 -29.88
C VAL A 3 85.02 -34.52 -30.29
N THR A 4 84.54 -33.60 -29.45
CA THR A 4 85.13 -33.12 -28.18
C THR A 4 84.19 -32.18 -27.42
N GLU A 5 84.34 -32.18 -26.10
CA GLU A 5 83.92 -31.18 -25.12
C GLU A 5 84.53 -29.78 -25.39
N ASN A 6 83.90 -28.70 -24.90
CA ASN A 6 84.50 -27.83 -23.87
C ASN A 6 83.70 -26.55 -23.54
N GLN A 7 83.64 -26.31 -22.23
CA GLN A 7 83.91 -25.07 -21.46
C GLN A 7 83.10 -23.77 -21.64
N GLN A 8 82.69 -23.29 -20.46
CA GLN A 8 82.57 -21.91 -19.99
C GLN A 8 83.46 -20.88 -20.72
N THR A 9 82.95 -19.67 -20.99
CA THR A 9 83.20 -18.45 -20.19
C THR A 9 82.63 -17.20 -20.88
N THR A 10 82.09 -16.32 -20.03
CA THR A 10 81.94 -14.86 -20.12
C THR A 10 83.02 -14.13 -20.92
N TYR A 11 82.67 -13.04 -21.63
CA TYR A 11 83.09 -11.65 -21.33
C TYR A 11 82.49 -10.63 -22.34
N GLU A 12 81.87 -9.59 -21.77
CA GLU A 12 81.77 -8.17 -22.17
C GLU A 12 81.55 -7.73 -23.64
N GLU A 13 80.48 -6.97 -23.89
CA GLU A 13 80.60 -5.57 -24.37
C GLU A 13 79.28 -4.76 -24.30
N LYS A 14 79.36 -3.69 -23.49
CA LYS A 14 78.77 -2.33 -23.57
C LYS A 14 77.44 -2.02 -24.27
N ASP A 15 76.67 -1.23 -23.51
CA ASP A 15 75.78 -0.13 -23.91
C ASP A 15 74.60 -0.44 -24.84
N ARG A 16 73.40 -0.50 -24.23
CA ARG A 16 72.26 0.40 -24.53
C ARG A 16 71.06 0.10 -23.63
N PHE A 17 70.60 1.14 -22.93
CA PHE A 17 69.21 1.41 -22.53
C PHE A 17 68.41 0.32 -21.80
N SER A 18 68.37 0.44 -20.47
CA SER A 18 67.25 -0.04 -19.65
C SER A 18 66.35 1.16 -19.31
N GLU A 19 65.28 1.36 -20.06
CA GLU A 19 64.14 2.18 -19.62
C GLU A 19 63.23 1.29 -18.76
N GLU A 20 63.30 1.47 -17.44
CA GLU A 20 62.24 1.05 -16.53
C GLU A 20 60.96 1.81 -16.89
N ILE A 21 59.96 1.08 -17.36
CA ILE A 21 58.59 1.62 -17.51
C ILE A 21 58.02 1.74 -16.09
N ASP A 22 58.20 2.93 -15.53
CA ASP A 22 57.61 3.38 -14.28
C ASP A 22 56.08 3.48 -14.49
N ILE A 23 55.32 2.52 -13.94
CA ILE A 23 53.87 2.62 -13.86
C ILE A 23 53.58 3.55 -12.69
N PRO A 24 53.04 4.77 -12.91
CA PRO A 24 52.88 5.73 -11.84
C PRO A 24 51.85 5.23 -10.83
N HIS A 25 52.32 4.95 -9.61
CA HIS A 25 51.49 4.70 -8.45
C HIS A 25 50.78 5.99 -8.04
N VAL A 26 49.53 6.16 -8.48
CA VAL A 26 48.68 7.29 -8.07
C VAL A 26 48.23 7.08 -6.62
N PRO A 27 48.53 7.98 -5.67
CA PRO A 27 48.17 7.84 -4.26
C PRO A 27 46.65 7.73 -4.04
N ALA A 28 46.25 6.87 -3.10
CA ALA A 28 44.85 6.62 -2.73
C ALA A 28 44.05 7.89 -2.31
N GLU A 29 44.74 8.96 -1.94
CA GLU A 29 44.15 10.25 -1.56
C GLU A 29 43.57 11.03 -2.76
N GLN A 30 44.11 10.88 -3.97
CA GLN A 30 43.61 11.58 -5.16
C GLN A 30 42.31 10.97 -5.72
N LYS A 31 42.07 9.66 -5.55
CA LYS A 31 40.78 9.02 -5.92
C LYS A 31 39.65 9.39 -4.95
N SER A 32 39.95 9.54 -3.66
CA SER A 32 39.01 9.97 -2.61
C SER A 32 38.52 11.40 -2.81
N ALA A 33 39.43 12.32 -3.16
CA ALA A 33 39.09 13.72 -3.45
C ALA A 33 38.24 13.85 -4.73
N SER A 34 38.57 13.09 -5.79
CA SER A 34 37.80 13.09 -7.05
C SER A 34 36.40 12.51 -6.89
N HIS A 35 36.24 11.44 -6.09
CA HIS A 35 34.94 10.83 -5.82
C HIS A 35 34.04 11.72 -4.95
N LYS A 36 34.61 12.41 -3.95
CA LYS A 36 33.89 13.41 -3.15
C LYS A 36 33.37 14.58 -3.99
N SER A 37 34.16 15.09 -4.95
CA SER A 37 33.70 16.13 -5.87
C SER A 37 32.57 15.65 -6.81
N LEU A 38 32.60 14.40 -7.27
CA LEU A 38 31.55 13.83 -8.11
C LEU A 38 30.21 13.67 -7.36
N ILE A 39 30.26 13.26 -6.09
CA ILE A 39 29.08 13.17 -5.22
C ILE A 39 28.48 14.56 -5.00
N GLN A 40 29.31 15.56 -4.71
CA GLN A 40 28.86 16.93 -4.49
C GLN A 40 28.19 17.53 -5.74
N ILE A 41 28.75 17.31 -6.93
CA ILE A 41 28.15 17.73 -8.21
C ILE A 41 26.81 17.02 -8.47
N THR A 42 26.68 15.77 -8.06
CA THR A 42 25.44 14.99 -8.23
C THR A 42 24.35 15.51 -7.29
N GLN A 43 24.70 15.80 -6.04
CA GLN A 43 23.81 16.40 -5.05
C GLN A 43 23.35 17.80 -5.49
N GLU A 44 24.24 18.63 -6.00
CA GLU A 44 23.88 19.97 -6.52
C GLU A 44 22.91 19.88 -7.71
N LYS A 45 23.04 18.87 -8.58
CA LYS A 45 22.09 18.65 -9.68
C LYS A 45 20.72 18.21 -9.17
N GLU A 46 20.68 17.32 -8.19
CA GLU A 46 19.44 16.82 -7.60
C GLU A 46 18.70 17.93 -6.84
N ILE A 47 19.42 18.74 -6.08
CA ILE A 47 18.87 19.93 -5.40
C ILE A 47 18.27 20.90 -6.42
N ASN A 48 18.99 21.21 -7.50
CA ASN A 48 18.48 22.10 -8.54
C ASN A 48 17.21 21.54 -9.22
N GLN A 49 17.14 20.23 -9.47
CA GLN A 49 15.96 19.59 -10.03
C GLN A 49 14.75 19.67 -9.08
N LEU A 50 14.97 19.39 -7.79
CA LEU A 50 13.92 19.49 -6.78
C LEU A 50 13.45 20.94 -6.57
N GLU A 51 14.34 21.92 -6.64
CA GLU A 51 13.98 23.34 -6.58
C GLU A 51 13.11 23.77 -7.77
N GLU A 52 13.42 23.31 -8.98
CA GLU A 52 12.57 23.55 -10.15
C GLU A 52 11.20 22.87 -10.02
N GLU A 53 11.16 21.65 -9.50
CA GLU A 53 9.92 20.92 -9.25
C GLU A 53 9.04 21.65 -8.22
N ILE A 54 9.62 22.07 -7.09
CA ILE A 54 8.92 22.85 -6.05
C ILE A 54 8.36 24.14 -6.66
N LYS A 55 9.15 24.87 -7.45
CA LYS A 55 8.70 26.10 -8.11
C LYS A 55 7.53 25.84 -9.07
N SER A 56 7.56 24.71 -9.77
CA SER A 56 6.46 24.30 -10.66
C SER A 56 5.19 23.95 -9.88
N LEU A 57 5.34 23.25 -8.75
CA LEU A 57 4.24 22.83 -7.87
C LEU A 57 3.61 24.03 -7.14
N GLU A 58 4.42 25.00 -6.70
CA GLU A 58 3.94 26.24 -6.10
C GLU A 58 3.10 27.06 -7.10
N LYS A 59 3.54 27.11 -8.37
CA LYS A 59 2.78 27.75 -9.45
C LYS A 59 1.44 27.05 -9.69
N LEU A 60 1.43 25.71 -9.70
CA LEU A 60 0.22 24.90 -9.82
C LEU A 60 -0.74 25.12 -8.64
N LEU A 61 -0.21 25.16 -7.41
CA LEU A 61 -1.00 25.44 -6.20
C LEU A 61 -1.60 26.84 -6.23
N LYS A 62 -0.85 27.85 -6.69
CA LYS A 62 -1.35 29.22 -6.84
C LYS A 62 -2.50 29.29 -7.86
N GLN A 63 -2.32 28.68 -9.03
CA GLN A 63 -3.38 28.59 -10.05
C GLN A 63 -4.62 27.85 -9.52
N ARG A 64 -4.43 26.78 -8.75
CA ARG A 64 -5.53 26.01 -8.16
C ARG A 64 -6.26 26.80 -7.07
N LYS A 65 -5.55 27.57 -6.23
CA LYS A 65 -6.16 28.49 -5.25
C LYS A 65 -6.96 29.59 -5.94
N GLU A 66 -6.47 30.15 -7.03
CA GLU A 66 -7.20 31.16 -7.81
C GLU A 66 -8.47 30.58 -8.46
N LEU A 67 -8.42 29.36 -9.00
CA LEU A 67 -9.60 28.67 -9.51
C LEU A 67 -10.62 28.37 -8.40
N LEU A 68 -10.13 27.98 -7.23
CA LEU A 68 -10.98 27.70 -6.07
C LEU A 68 -11.64 28.99 -5.56
N ASN A 69 -10.89 30.10 -5.43
CA ASN A 69 -11.44 31.40 -5.05
C ASN A 69 -12.47 31.90 -6.07
N LYS A 70 -12.21 31.78 -7.37
CA LYS A 70 -13.22 32.11 -8.40
C LYS A 70 -14.48 31.26 -8.26
N HIS A 71 -14.35 29.99 -7.88
CA HIS A 71 -15.49 29.12 -7.62
C HIS A 71 -16.31 29.57 -6.39
N PHE A 72 -15.63 30.00 -5.33
CA PHE A 72 -16.26 30.54 -4.13
C PHE A 72 -16.92 31.91 -4.37
N GLU A 73 -16.27 32.82 -5.09
CA GLU A 73 -16.84 34.13 -5.47
C GLU A 73 -18.08 33.99 -6.34
N LYS A 74 -18.09 33.02 -7.27
CA LYS A 74 -19.26 32.72 -8.13
C LYS A 74 -20.43 32.13 -7.33
N LYS A 75 -20.18 31.53 -6.16
CA LYS A 75 -21.20 30.98 -5.26
C LYS A 75 -21.78 32.02 -4.30
N HIS A 76 -21.02 33.09 -4.00
CA HIS A 76 -21.45 34.18 -3.11
C HIS A 76 -22.11 35.36 -3.83
N ASN A 77 -21.87 35.56 -5.14
CA ASN A 77 -22.71 36.40 -5.98
C ASN A 77 -23.89 35.59 -6.52
N VAL A 78 -24.88 35.33 -5.65
CA VAL A 78 -26.20 34.89 -6.10
C VAL A 78 -26.87 36.10 -6.74
N ASP A 79 -26.75 36.21 -8.06
CA ASP A 79 -27.54 37.14 -8.85
C ASP A 79 -29.02 36.82 -8.57
N LYS A 80 -29.75 37.78 -7.99
CA LYS A 80 -31.16 37.62 -7.57
C LYS A 80 -32.13 37.70 -8.76
N SER A 81 -31.66 37.40 -9.97
CA SER A 81 -32.50 37.24 -11.14
C SER A 81 -33.22 35.88 -11.04
N PRO A 82 -34.50 35.77 -11.44
CA PRO A 82 -35.18 34.48 -11.49
C PRO A 82 -34.44 33.57 -12.47
N LYS A 83 -33.86 32.48 -11.95
CA LYS A 83 -33.21 31.44 -12.77
C LYS A 83 -34.24 30.86 -13.75
N THR A 84 -33.85 30.76 -15.01
CA THR A 84 -34.63 30.10 -16.06
C THR A 84 -34.59 28.58 -15.90
N VAL A 85 -35.49 27.86 -16.58
CA VAL A 85 -35.51 26.39 -16.58
C VAL A 85 -34.20 25.83 -17.14
N GLU A 86 -33.63 26.51 -18.14
CA GLU A 86 -32.34 26.22 -18.73
C GLU A 86 -31.19 26.37 -17.72
N ASP A 87 -31.21 27.39 -16.86
CA ASP A 87 -30.21 27.59 -15.81
C ASP A 87 -30.23 26.45 -14.77
N TYR A 88 -31.43 26.01 -14.36
CA TYR A 88 -31.57 24.85 -13.46
C TYR A 88 -31.09 23.56 -14.11
N LYS A 89 -31.34 23.39 -15.41
CA LYS A 89 -30.88 22.23 -16.15
C LYS A 89 -29.35 22.18 -16.22
N GLU A 90 -28.71 23.30 -16.54
CA GLU A 90 -27.24 23.38 -16.55
C GLU A 90 -26.64 23.12 -15.15
N GLU A 91 -27.27 23.66 -14.10
CA GLU A 91 -26.85 23.41 -12.71
C GLU A 91 -27.01 21.94 -12.31
N CYS A 92 -28.12 21.29 -12.69
CA CYS A 92 -28.31 19.86 -12.48
C CYS A 92 -27.25 19.04 -13.21
N GLU A 93 -26.95 19.35 -14.47
CA GLU A 93 -25.90 18.66 -15.23
C GLU A 93 -24.51 18.86 -14.60
N ASP A 94 -24.22 20.05 -14.06
CA ASP A 94 -22.97 20.32 -13.35
C ASP A 94 -22.87 19.56 -12.03
N ILE A 95 -23.95 19.51 -11.26
CA ILE A 95 -24.03 18.72 -10.02
C ILE A 95 -23.87 17.23 -10.33
N GLN A 96 -24.54 16.72 -11.37
CA GLN A 96 -24.41 15.35 -11.82
C GLN A 96 -22.95 15.00 -12.13
N ARG A 97 -22.28 15.84 -12.94
CA ARG A 97 -20.85 15.68 -13.28
C ARG A 97 -19.97 15.70 -12.02
N LYS A 98 -20.24 16.58 -11.06
CA LYS A 98 -19.50 16.64 -9.78
C LYS A 98 -19.73 15.39 -8.91
N ILE A 99 -20.94 14.84 -8.89
CA ILE A 99 -21.26 13.59 -8.18
C ILE A 99 -20.51 12.43 -8.83
N GLU A 100 -20.52 12.32 -10.16
CA GLU A 100 -19.79 11.27 -10.88
C GLU A 100 -18.28 11.34 -10.62
N LEU A 101 -17.70 12.53 -10.70
CA LEU A 101 -16.27 12.75 -10.42
C LEU A 101 -15.93 12.41 -8.95
N THR A 102 -16.72 12.89 -8.00
CA THR A 102 -16.51 12.61 -6.57
C THR A 102 -16.67 11.13 -6.26
N THR A 103 -17.67 10.47 -6.87
CA THR A 103 -17.90 9.02 -6.75
C THR A 103 -16.70 8.23 -7.27
N LYS A 104 -16.17 8.62 -8.44
CA LYS A 104 -14.99 7.98 -9.04
C LYS A 104 -13.73 8.17 -8.19
N LEU A 105 -13.56 9.33 -7.57
CA LEU A 105 -12.38 9.67 -6.76
C LEU A 105 -12.43 9.04 -5.35
N ALA A 106 -13.56 9.18 -4.66
CA ALA A 106 -13.74 8.66 -3.31
C ALA A 106 -14.00 7.15 -3.30
N GLY A 107 -14.58 6.60 -4.37
CA GLY A 107 -15.06 5.23 -4.44
C GLY A 107 -16.39 5.02 -3.72
N ILE A 108 -17.05 6.09 -3.26
CA ILE A 108 -18.33 6.05 -2.55
C ILE A 108 -19.45 6.47 -3.51
N SER A 109 -20.49 5.65 -3.60
CA SER A 109 -21.75 5.97 -4.25
C SER A 109 -22.87 5.97 -3.22
N ILE A 110 -23.58 7.10 -3.08
CA ILE A 110 -24.81 7.16 -2.31
C ILE A 110 -25.96 6.79 -3.23
N GLN A 111 -26.70 5.76 -2.84
CA GLN A 111 -27.78 5.18 -3.64
C GLN A 111 -29.14 5.67 -3.14
N GLU A 112 -29.29 5.84 -1.82
CA GLU A 112 -30.54 6.27 -1.21
C GLU A 112 -30.24 7.12 0.03
N LEU A 113 -30.94 8.26 0.15
CA LEU A 113 -30.98 9.05 1.37
C LEU A 113 -32.44 9.41 1.65
N THR A 114 -33.00 8.86 2.71
CA THR A 114 -34.35 9.19 3.17
C THR A 114 -34.28 9.81 4.56
N HIS A 115 -35.27 10.64 4.88
CA HIS A 115 -35.41 11.21 6.20
C HIS A 115 -36.88 11.21 6.62
N ASN A 116 -37.15 10.93 7.89
CA ASN A 116 -38.49 10.93 8.46
C ASN A 116 -38.46 11.70 9.79
N PRO A 117 -39.35 12.68 10.00
CA PRO A 117 -39.49 13.32 11.30
C PRO A 117 -40.04 12.32 12.32
N LEU A 118 -39.43 12.26 13.51
CA LEU A 118 -39.93 11.46 14.62
C LEU A 118 -41.03 12.21 15.38
N LYS A 119 -41.86 11.47 16.10
CA LYS A 119 -43.07 11.95 16.82
C LYS A 119 -42.81 13.10 17.81
N SER A 120 -41.56 13.41 18.14
CA SER A 120 -41.16 14.49 19.06
C SER A 120 -40.91 15.84 18.37
N GLY A 121 -41.14 15.99 17.06
CA GLY A 121 -41.07 17.28 16.33
C GLY A 121 -39.65 17.76 16.02
N ASP A 122 -38.74 17.62 16.98
CA ASP A 122 -37.38 18.18 16.89
C ASP A 122 -36.33 17.16 16.41
N ILE A 123 -36.68 15.87 16.35
CA ILE A 123 -35.78 14.78 15.95
C ILE A 123 -36.13 14.30 14.55
N VAL A 124 -35.11 14.22 13.68
CA VAL A 124 -35.23 13.66 12.33
C VAL A 124 -34.37 12.41 12.22
N GLN A 125 -34.95 11.30 11.77
CA GLN A 125 -34.21 10.07 11.48
C GLN A 125 -33.85 10.03 10.00
N TYR A 126 -32.58 9.78 9.73
CA TYR A 126 -32.01 9.61 8.40
C TYR A 126 -31.65 8.15 8.14
N ASN A 127 -31.87 7.71 6.91
CA ASN A 127 -31.45 6.43 6.39
C ASN A 127 -30.58 6.66 5.15
N LEU A 128 -29.31 6.34 5.24
CA LEU A 128 -28.35 6.45 4.16
C LEU A 128 -27.96 5.05 3.70
N LYS A 129 -28.17 4.74 2.43
CA LYS A 129 -27.63 3.52 1.79
C LYS A 129 -26.67 3.90 0.69
N GLY A 130 -25.59 3.14 0.61
CA GLY A 130 -24.59 3.35 -0.41
C GLY A 130 -23.68 2.17 -0.58
N GLN A 131 -22.64 2.41 -1.37
CA GLN A 131 -21.63 1.43 -1.70
C GLN A 131 -20.26 2.12 -1.72
N CYS A 132 -19.28 1.52 -1.06
CA CYS A 132 -17.89 1.91 -1.13
C CYS A 132 -17.11 0.82 -1.86
N MET A 133 -16.73 1.07 -3.11
CA MET A 133 -16.20 0.07 -4.05
C MET A 133 -17.13 -1.15 -4.17
N ASP A 134 -16.74 -2.30 -3.64
CA ASP A 134 -17.46 -3.58 -3.63
C ASP A 134 -18.22 -3.85 -2.32
N ILE A 135 -18.18 -2.90 -1.37
CA ILE A 135 -18.82 -3.04 -0.05
C ILE A 135 -20.10 -2.20 -0.01
N SER A 136 -21.25 -2.85 0.14
CA SER A 136 -22.50 -2.16 0.46
C SER A 136 -22.52 -1.72 1.92
N PHE A 137 -23.19 -0.62 2.20
CA PHE A 137 -23.38 -0.14 3.57
C PHE A 137 -24.73 0.54 3.76
N LYS A 138 -25.17 0.59 5.01
CA LYS A 138 -26.30 1.38 5.46
C LYS A 138 -25.94 2.09 6.76
N VAL A 139 -26.28 3.36 6.87
CA VAL A 139 -26.09 4.17 8.06
C VAL A 139 -27.43 4.77 8.45
N GLU A 140 -27.89 4.48 9.66
CA GLU A 140 -29.10 5.06 10.23
C GLU A 140 -28.71 6.01 11.35
N PHE A 141 -29.23 7.22 11.36
CA PHE A 141 -28.89 8.19 12.40
C PHE A 141 -30.04 9.13 12.73
N GLU A 142 -30.10 9.57 13.97
CA GLU A 142 -31.07 10.54 14.46
C GLU A 142 -30.37 11.87 14.74
N CYS A 143 -30.93 12.97 14.24
CA CYS A 143 -30.43 14.32 14.46
C CYS A 143 -31.45 15.15 15.25
N LEU A 144 -30.94 15.96 16.18
CA LEU A 144 -31.67 17.03 16.85
C LEU A 144 -31.13 18.37 16.35
N GLU A 145 -32.02 19.26 15.91
CA GLU A 145 -31.66 20.64 15.58
C GLU A 145 -31.36 21.41 16.87
N THR A 146 -30.13 21.91 17.03
CA THR A 146 -29.78 22.73 18.20
C THR A 146 -29.98 24.21 17.87
N ASN A 147 -30.86 24.87 18.64
CA ASN A 147 -31.28 26.27 18.47
C ASN A 147 -30.19 27.33 18.77
N GLU A 148 -28.91 26.96 18.82
CA GLU A 148 -27.81 27.86 19.17
C GLU A 148 -27.01 28.21 17.91
N ASP A 149 -27.33 29.36 17.32
CA ASP A 149 -26.56 30.27 16.43
C ASP A 149 -25.70 29.72 15.26
N ASP A 150 -25.60 28.40 15.04
CA ASP A 150 -24.65 27.82 14.06
C ASP A 150 -25.24 26.72 13.16
N ASN A 151 -26.56 26.57 13.10
CA ASN A 151 -27.22 25.55 12.26
C ASN A 151 -26.63 24.12 12.51
N SER A 152 -26.21 23.86 13.74
CA SER A 152 -25.51 22.63 14.09
C SER A 152 -26.53 21.51 14.29
N LEU A 153 -26.31 20.40 13.60
CA LEU A 153 -27.10 19.17 13.77
C LEU A 153 -26.37 18.27 14.75
N LYS A 154 -27.02 17.91 15.86
CA LYS A 154 -26.46 16.98 16.83
C LYS A 154 -26.98 15.58 16.57
N ILE A 155 -26.08 14.65 16.27
CA ILE A 155 -26.42 13.24 16.13
C ILE A 155 -26.66 12.65 17.53
N THR A 156 -27.86 12.13 17.77
CA THR A 156 -28.26 11.51 19.04
C THR A 156 -28.10 10.00 19.03
N LYS A 157 -28.30 9.37 17.86
CA LYS A 157 -28.18 7.93 17.64
C LYS A 157 -27.52 7.67 16.30
N LEU A 158 -26.69 6.64 16.23
CA LEU A 158 -26.03 6.17 15.00
C LEU A 158 -25.97 4.64 15.02
N ASP A 159 -26.48 4.01 13.96
CA ASP A 159 -26.39 2.58 13.71
C ASP A 159 -25.76 2.37 12.32
N ILE A 160 -24.76 1.48 12.24
CA ILE A 160 -24.00 1.21 11.01
C ILE A 160 -24.17 -0.26 10.66
N TYR A 161 -24.50 -0.54 9.40
CA TYR A 161 -24.69 -1.88 8.86
C TYR A 161 -23.81 -2.10 7.63
N VAL A 162 -23.11 -3.22 7.61
CA VAL A 162 -22.23 -3.70 6.54
C VAL A 162 -22.43 -5.21 6.38
N PRO A 163 -21.94 -5.85 5.29
CA PRO A 163 -21.96 -7.31 5.15
C PRO A 163 -21.36 -8.04 6.36
N GLU A 164 -21.88 -9.22 6.70
CA GLU A 164 -21.54 -9.99 7.91
C GLU A 164 -20.03 -10.25 8.06
N ASN A 165 -19.37 -10.68 6.98
CA ASN A 165 -17.92 -10.91 6.96
C ASN A 165 -17.10 -9.66 7.29
N ILE A 166 -17.60 -8.48 6.94
CA ILE A 166 -16.96 -7.18 7.23
C ILE A 166 -17.33 -6.72 8.64
N GLN A 167 -18.57 -6.97 9.05
CA GLN A 167 -19.05 -6.67 10.40
C GLN A 167 -18.22 -7.41 11.44
N ASP A 168 -17.88 -8.68 11.22
CA ASP A 168 -17.05 -9.48 12.13
C ASP A 168 -15.60 -8.98 12.16
N GLU A 169 -15.02 -8.66 11.00
CA GLU A 169 -13.64 -8.15 10.91
C GLU A 169 -13.49 -6.76 11.56
N LEU A 170 -14.51 -5.90 11.47
CA LEU A 170 -14.48 -4.51 11.94
C LEU A 170 -15.31 -4.26 13.20
N GLN A 171 -15.83 -5.29 13.85
CA GLN A 171 -16.86 -5.21 14.90
C GLN A 171 -16.55 -4.14 15.96
N LYS A 172 -15.33 -4.18 16.51
CA LYS A 172 -14.89 -3.26 17.57
C LYS A 172 -14.93 -1.80 17.11
N CYS A 173 -14.53 -1.54 15.86
CA CYS A 173 -14.51 -0.18 15.30
C CYS A 173 -15.93 0.33 15.05
N LEU A 174 -16.80 -0.52 14.48
CA LEU A 174 -18.18 -0.15 14.17
C LEU A 174 -18.99 0.17 15.43
N ILE A 175 -18.79 -0.58 16.52
CA ILE A 175 -19.39 -0.31 17.83
C ILE A 175 -18.89 1.06 18.35
N SER A 176 -17.58 1.27 18.38
CA SER A 176 -16.98 2.53 18.86
C SER A 176 -17.49 3.75 18.07
N MET A 177 -17.62 3.64 16.75
CA MET A 177 -18.15 4.73 15.92
C MET A 177 -19.61 5.04 16.20
N SER A 178 -20.42 4.01 16.46
CA SER A 178 -21.82 4.14 16.80
C SER A 178 -21.99 4.84 18.16
N GLU A 179 -21.13 4.51 19.13
CA GLU A 179 -21.04 5.16 20.45
C GLU A 179 -20.56 6.62 20.35
N ASP A 180 -19.53 6.87 19.53
CA ASP A 180 -18.99 8.20 19.24
C ASP A 180 -19.96 9.06 18.42
N ARG A 181 -20.98 8.44 17.80
CA ARG A 181 -21.99 9.08 16.93
C ARG A 181 -21.37 9.85 15.78
N SER A 182 -20.27 9.33 15.23
CA SER A 182 -19.49 9.96 14.16
C SER A 182 -19.66 9.23 12.84
N ILE A 183 -20.52 9.77 11.96
CA ILE A 183 -20.64 9.32 10.56
C ILE A 183 -19.32 9.51 9.82
N TRP A 184 -18.58 10.58 10.15
CA TRP A 184 -17.29 10.86 9.55
C TRP A 184 -16.27 9.73 9.81
N SER A 185 -16.23 9.22 11.04
CA SER A 185 -15.33 8.11 11.42
C SER A 185 -15.60 6.86 10.59
N PHE A 186 -16.87 6.57 10.29
CA PHE A 186 -17.24 5.48 9.40
C PHE A 186 -16.64 5.65 8.00
N PHE A 187 -16.80 6.82 7.39
CA PHE A 187 -16.23 7.07 6.07
C PHE A 187 -14.71 7.11 6.06
N GLN A 188 -14.09 7.59 7.15
CA GLN A 188 -12.65 7.57 7.32
C GLN A 188 -12.08 6.16 7.39
N LEU A 189 -12.84 5.18 7.90
CA LEU A 189 -12.47 3.76 7.92
C LEU A 189 -12.81 3.05 6.61
N ILE A 190 -14.05 3.14 6.15
CA ILE A 190 -14.57 2.27 5.08
C ILE A 190 -13.86 2.54 3.75
N VAL A 191 -13.43 3.78 3.49
CA VAL A 191 -12.75 4.15 2.25
C VAL A 191 -11.37 3.49 2.10
N PRO A 192 -10.43 3.64 3.05
CA PRO A 192 -9.16 2.90 2.97
C PRO A 192 -9.37 1.39 3.15
N TYR A 193 -10.29 0.96 4.02
CA TYR A 193 -10.59 -0.45 4.21
C TYR A 193 -11.05 -1.12 2.91
N SER A 194 -12.01 -0.52 2.17
CA SER A 194 -12.54 -1.12 0.93
C SER A 194 -11.46 -1.29 -0.13
N ARG A 195 -10.51 -0.36 -0.21
CA ARG A 195 -9.36 -0.44 -1.12
C ARG A 195 -8.49 -1.64 -0.75
N TRP A 196 -8.15 -1.79 0.51
CA TRP A 196 -7.34 -2.91 0.98
C TRP A 196 -8.06 -4.24 0.88
N HIS A 197 -9.34 -4.29 1.22
CA HIS A 197 -10.20 -5.46 1.10
C HIS A 197 -10.24 -5.96 -0.35
N ARG A 198 -10.50 -5.06 -1.30
CA ARG A 198 -10.49 -5.36 -2.73
C ARG A 198 -9.13 -5.84 -3.21
N GLN A 199 -8.05 -5.21 -2.73
CA GLN A 199 -6.68 -5.62 -3.06
C GLN A 199 -6.39 -7.04 -2.54
N ARG A 200 -6.77 -7.35 -1.29
CA ARG A 200 -6.62 -8.69 -0.69
C ARG A 200 -7.30 -9.76 -1.55
N ILE A 201 -8.56 -9.55 -1.91
CA ILE A 201 -9.32 -10.49 -2.75
C ILE A 201 -8.60 -10.71 -4.10
N LYS A 202 -8.27 -9.62 -4.79
CA LYS A 202 -7.62 -9.70 -6.11
C LYS A 202 -6.25 -10.37 -6.05
N THR A 203 -5.43 -10.03 -5.08
CA THR A 203 -4.09 -10.60 -4.93
C THR A 203 -4.16 -12.08 -4.60
N PHE A 204 -5.03 -12.50 -3.68
CA PHE A 204 -5.20 -13.92 -3.36
C PHE A 204 -5.72 -14.71 -4.56
N GLN A 205 -6.73 -14.18 -5.25
CA GLN A 205 -7.24 -14.80 -6.47
C GLN A 205 -6.16 -14.92 -7.54
N HIS A 206 -5.35 -13.88 -7.75
CA HIS A 206 -4.23 -13.92 -8.70
C HIS A 206 -3.26 -15.08 -8.42
N PHE A 207 -2.85 -15.28 -7.16
CA PHE A 207 -1.92 -16.36 -6.81
C PHE A 207 -2.56 -17.74 -6.86
N VAL A 208 -3.85 -17.88 -6.54
CA VAL A 208 -4.59 -19.13 -6.74
C VAL A 208 -4.65 -19.50 -8.23
N GLU A 209 -4.96 -18.53 -9.10
CA GLU A 209 -5.03 -18.76 -10.55
C GLU A 209 -3.65 -19.05 -11.16
N LYS A 210 -2.60 -18.39 -10.67
CA LYS A 210 -1.22 -18.55 -11.16
C LYS A 210 -0.58 -19.85 -10.68
N TYR A 211 -0.91 -20.32 -9.47
CA TYR A 211 -0.32 -21.50 -8.84
C TYR A 211 -1.37 -22.45 -8.23
N PRO A 212 -2.30 -22.99 -9.04
CA PRO A 212 -3.48 -23.72 -8.55
C PRO A 212 -3.16 -24.99 -7.76
N ASP A 213 -2.01 -25.61 -8.02
CA ASP A 213 -1.61 -26.84 -7.33
C ASP A 213 -0.98 -26.57 -5.95
N SER A 214 -0.38 -25.40 -5.78
CA SER A 214 0.44 -25.06 -4.61
C SER A 214 -0.23 -24.04 -3.70
N VAL A 215 -1.16 -23.24 -4.23
CA VAL A 215 -1.78 -22.11 -3.52
C VAL A 215 -3.29 -22.29 -3.44
N LYS A 216 -3.84 -22.10 -2.24
CA LYS A 216 -5.28 -22.11 -1.98
C LYS A 216 -5.65 -20.99 -1.02
N VAL A 217 -6.91 -20.57 -1.06
CA VAL A 217 -7.49 -19.69 -0.05
C VAL A 217 -8.33 -20.54 0.89
N GLU A 218 -8.11 -20.37 2.18
CA GLU A 218 -8.96 -20.91 3.23
C GLU A 218 -9.49 -19.75 4.07
N GLU A 219 -10.65 -19.94 4.68
CA GLU A 219 -11.25 -18.94 5.57
C GLU A 219 -11.27 -19.48 6.99
N GLU A 220 -10.65 -18.76 7.92
CA GLU A 220 -10.72 -19.04 9.35
C GLU A 220 -11.25 -17.80 10.06
N SER A 221 -12.39 -17.93 10.74
CA SER A 221 -13.09 -16.83 11.41
C SER A 221 -13.35 -15.62 10.48
N PHE A 222 -13.82 -15.88 9.26
CA PHE A 222 -14.15 -14.88 8.22
C PHE A 222 -12.96 -14.08 7.66
N ILE A 223 -11.74 -14.39 8.11
CA ILE A 223 -10.51 -13.82 7.57
C ILE A 223 -9.95 -14.81 6.55
N PRO A 224 -9.76 -14.41 5.29
CA PRO A 224 -9.13 -15.27 4.30
C PRO A 224 -7.62 -15.39 4.58
N TYR A 225 -7.11 -16.60 4.45
CA TYR A 225 -5.69 -16.96 4.53
C TYR A 225 -5.25 -17.52 3.18
N LEU A 226 -4.05 -17.11 2.75
CA LEU A 226 -3.40 -17.72 1.60
C LEU A 226 -2.52 -18.87 2.09
N ILE A 227 -2.90 -20.09 1.73
CA ILE A 227 -2.19 -21.31 2.07
C ILE A 227 -1.29 -21.69 0.91
N ILE A 228 0.00 -21.84 1.17
CA ILE A 228 1.01 -22.21 0.20
C ILE A 228 1.66 -23.52 0.67
N LYS A 229 1.66 -24.53 -0.21
CA LYS A 229 2.23 -25.84 0.05
C LYS A 229 2.93 -26.38 -1.19
N ASN A 230 3.91 -27.24 -0.98
CA ASN A 230 4.50 -28.01 -2.07
C ASN A 230 3.63 -29.23 -2.38
N ASN A 231 3.03 -29.28 -3.57
CA ASN A 231 2.16 -30.37 -3.99
C ASN A 231 2.88 -31.73 -4.15
N THR A 232 4.21 -31.71 -4.31
CA THR A 232 5.02 -32.94 -4.44
C THR A 232 5.37 -33.58 -3.11
N LEU A 233 5.16 -32.87 -1.99
CA LEU A 233 5.46 -33.34 -0.64
C LEU A 233 4.18 -33.63 0.14
N THR A 234 3.96 -34.91 0.48
CA THR A 234 2.84 -35.32 1.33
C THR A 234 2.99 -34.86 2.79
N GLN A 235 4.22 -34.65 3.27
CA GLN A 235 4.51 -34.11 4.60
C GLN A 235 5.48 -32.92 4.52
N GLY A 236 5.19 -31.94 3.66
CA GLY A 236 6.00 -30.71 3.54
C GLY A 236 5.61 -29.61 4.53
N PRO A 237 6.37 -28.50 4.58
CA PRO A 237 5.97 -27.31 5.31
C PRO A 237 4.73 -26.68 4.66
N VAL A 238 3.84 -26.14 5.49
CA VAL A 238 2.67 -25.38 5.05
C VAL A 238 2.83 -23.95 5.51
N PHE A 239 2.82 -23.04 4.56
CA PHE A 239 2.93 -21.60 4.80
C PHE A 239 1.53 -21.00 4.75
N CYS A 240 1.19 -20.19 5.75
CA CYS A 240 -0.09 -19.52 5.86
C CYS A 240 0.16 -18.01 5.97
N ILE A 241 -0.25 -17.27 4.94
CA ILE A 241 -0.18 -15.81 4.93
C ILE A 241 -1.55 -15.29 5.38
N SER A 242 -1.53 -14.59 6.52
CA SER A 242 -2.70 -13.86 7.02
C SER A 242 -2.62 -12.41 6.58
N TRP A 243 -3.73 -11.85 6.11
CA TRP A 243 -3.82 -10.46 5.69
C TRP A 243 -4.90 -9.76 6.50
N LYS A 244 -4.46 -9.06 7.54
CA LYS A 244 -5.31 -8.40 8.54
C LYS A 244 -5.28 -6.88 8.36
N PHE A 245 -6.30 -6.23 8.89
CA PHE A 245 -6.36 -4.78 8.94
C PHE A 245 -6.26 -4.28 10.38
N GLU A 246 -5.29 -3.41 10.61
CA GLU A 246 -5.15 -2.68 11.86
C GLU A 246 -5.79 -1.31 11.68
N VAL A 247 -6.63 -0.90 12.63
CA VAL A 247 -7.30 0.40 12.60
C VAL A 247 -6.68 1.26 13.68
N ASP A 248 -6.21 2.46 13.30
CA ASP A 248 -5.62 3.41 14.24
C ASP A 248 -6.69 4.19 15.05
N GLN A 249 -6.23 5.03 15.97
CA GLN A 249 -7.09 5.84 16.84
C GLN A 249 -7.96 6.85 16.08
N VAL A 250 -7.60 7.16 14.84
CA VAL A 250 -8.37 8.05 13.96
C VAL A 250 -9.09 7.24 12.87
N TYR A 251 -9.34 5.96 13.11
CA TYR A 251 -10.11 5.10 12.23
C TYR A 251 -9.52 4.92 10.82
N ARG A 252 -8.21 5.06 10.64
CA ARG A 252 -7.56 4.74 9.36
C ARG A 252 -7.16 3.27 9.36
N ALA A 253 -7.63 2.54 8.34
CA ALA A 253 -7.22 1.16 8.11
C ALA A 253 -5.81 1.07 7.50
N LYS A 254 -4.94 0.33 8.16
CA LYS A 254 -3.64 -0.12 7.66
C LYS A 254 -3.70 -1.62 7.37
N SER A 255 -3.11 -2.00 6.25
CA SER A 255 -3.00 -3.40 5.82
C SER A 255 -1.72 -4.00 6.39
N ARG A 256 -1.82 -5.14 7.09
CA ARG A 256 -0.67 -5.89 7.60
C ARG A 256 -0.76 -7.34 7.16
N LEU A 257 0.31 -7.83 6.53
CA LEU A 257 0.44 -9.23 6.17
C LEU A 257 1.44 -9.89 7.11
N ALA A 258 1.05 -11.02 7.68
CA ALA A 258 1.94 -11.82 8.52
C ALA A 258 2.01 -13.24 7.96
N LEU A 259 3.23 -13.78 7.94
CA LEU A 259 3.48 -15.17 7.60
C LEU A 259 3.44 -16.02 8.88
N SER A 260 2.86 -17.20 8.78
CA SER A 260 2.97 -18.25 9.78
C SER A 260 3.24 -19.57 9.07
N MET A 261 3.84 -20.53 9.77
CA MET A 261 4.25 -21.78 9.16
C MET A 261 3.95 -22.97 10.07
N LYS A 262 3.45 -24.05 9.48
CA LYS A 262 3.36 -25.37 10.11
C LYS A 262 4.45 -26.24 9.51
N ILE A 263 5.49 -26.52 10.30
CA ILE A 263 6.66 -27.29 9.88
C ILE A 263 6.63 -28.65 10.60
N PRO A 264 6.70 -29.78 9.87
CA PRO A 264 6.91 -31.09 10.47
C PRO A 264 8.26 -31.18 11.21
N ASP A 265 8.29 -31.86 12.36
CA ASP A 265 9.47 -31.94 13.25
C ASP A 265 10.76 -32.37 12.53
N TYR A 266 10.66 -33.30 11.57
CA TYR A 266 11.82 -33.79 10.84
C TYR A 266 12.46 -32.73 9.92
N ILE A 267 11.68 -31.78 9.40
CA ILE A 267 12.17 -30.65 8.60
C ILE A 267 12.79 -29.60 9.52
N GLN A 268 12.16 -29.37 10.69
CA GLN A 268 12.70 -28.45 11.68
C GLN A 268 14.09 -28.87 12.17
N GLN A 269 14.34 -30.18 12.32
CA GLN A 269 15.67 -30.71 12.66
C GLN A 269 16.71 -30.56 11.54
N GLN A 270 16.25 -30.41 10.30
CA GLN A 270 17.12 -30.25 9.13
C GLN A 270 17.38 -28.78 8.77
N ASP A 271 16.54 -27.85 9.24
CA ASP A 271 16.73 -26.40 9.07
C ASP A 271 17.82 -25.85 10.01
N LYS A 272 19.06 -26.33 9.83
CA LYS A 272 20.21 -25.98 10.69
C LYS A 272 20.48 -24.48 10.71
N ASP A 273 20.20 -23.79 9.59
CA ASP A 273 20.41 -22.36 9.44
C ASP A 273 19.18 -21.52 9.87
N GLN A 274 18.09 -22.17 10.33
CA GLN A 274 16.84 -21.52 10.72
C GLN A 274 16.25 -20.63 9.63
N THR A 275 16.45 -21.01 8.36
CA THR A 275 16.02 -20.22 7.21
C THR A 275 14.51 -20.07 7.20
N LEU A 276 13.75 -21.13 7.54
CA LEU A 276 12.29 -21.09 7.56
C LEU A 276 11.75 -20.16 8.65
N GLN A 277 12.38 -20.18 9.83
CA GLN A 277 12.01 -19.30 10.93
C GLN A 277 12.33 -17.84 10.59
N ARG A 278 13.54 -17.56 10.11
CA ARG A 278 13.97 -16.20 9.70
C ARG A 278 13.10 -15.64 8.57
N SER A 279 12.64 -16.47 7.64
CA SER A 279 11.69 -16.05 6.61
C SER A 279 10.35 -15.59 7.19
N THR A 280 9.90 -16.20 8.28
CA THR A 280 8.67 -15.79 8.98
C THR A 280 8.86 -14.44 9.65
N GLU A 281 10.00 -14.26 10.34
CA GLU A 281 10.34 -13.02 11.05
C GLU A 281 10.56 -11.82 10.11
N ARG A 282 11.14 -12.05 8.92
CA ARG A 282 11.46 -11.00 7.93
C ARG A 282 10.37 -10.76 6.89
N PHE A 283 9.25 -11.49 6.96
CA PHE A 283 8.23 -11.39 5.93
C PHE A 283 7.60 -10.00 5.89
N GLU A 284 7.35 -9.38 7.05
CA GLU A 284 6.80 -8.03 7.13
C GLU A 284 7.75 -7.01 6.48
N ASP A 285 9.05 -7.07 6.80
CA ASP A 285 10.08 -6.22 6.16
C ASP A 285 10.11 -6.40 4.64
N THR A 286 10.00 -7.65 4.17
CA THR A 286 10.00 -7.96 2.73
C THR A 286 8.77 -7.36 2.03
N VAL A 287 7.60 -7.37 2.70
CA VAL A 287 6.38 -6.74 2.18
C VAL A 287 6.55 -5.22 2.09
N GLU A 288 7.20 -4.61 3.09
CA GLU A 288 7.46 -3.16 3.11
C GLU A 288 8.47 -2.74 2.05
N GLU A 289 9.55 -3.51 1.86
CA GLU A 289 10.63 -3.17 0.93
C GLU A 289 10.31 -3.50 -0.54
N LEU A 290 9.73 -4.68 -0.80
CA LEU A 290 9.56 -5.22 -2.15
C LEU A 290 8.10 -5.27 -2.62
N GLY A 291 7.16 -5.00 -1.71
CA GLY A 291 5.73 -5.05 -1.97
C GLY A 291 5.14 -6.46 -1.82
N ILE A 292 3.81 -6.47 -1.68
CA ILE A 292 3.01 -7.66 -1.34
C ILE A 292 3.19 -8.80 -2.35
N GLU A 293 3.11 -8.51 -3.64
CA GLU A 293 3.19 -9.55 -4.68
C GLU A 293 4.57 -10.22 -4.67
N HIS A 294 5.65 -9.45 -4.52
CA HIS A 294 7.00 -9.99 -4.51
C HIS A 294 7.27 -10.83 -3.26
N ALA A 295 6.78 -10.38 -2.11
CA ALA A 295 6.88 -11.13 -0.86
C ALA A 295 6.17 -12.49 -0.97
N ILE A 296 4.92 -12.53 -1.47
CA ILE A 296 4.18 -13.78 -1.65
C ILE A 296 4.88 -14.71 -2.66
N GLU A 297 5.33 -14.17 -3.79
CA GLU A 297 6.06 -14.92 -4.82
C GLU A 297 7.35 -15.56 -4.26
N THR A 298 8.04 -14.87 -3.36
CA THR A 298 9.24 -15.38 -2.68
C THR A 298 8.91 -16.58 -1.80
N ILE A 299 7.80 -16.54 -1.06
CA ILE A 299 7.35 -17.67 -0.24
C ILE A 299 6.94 -18.87 -1.11
N ILE A 300 6.27 -18.65 -2.24
CA ILE A 300 5.91 -19.72 -3.17
C ILE A 300 7.16 -20.41 -3.73
N LYS A 301 8.18 -19.63 -4.12
CA LYS A 301 9.46 -20.17 -4.58
C LYS A 301 10.15 -20.96 -3.46
N LEU A 302 10.19 -20.42 -2.25
CA LEU A 302 10.76 -21.11 -1.09
C LEU A 302 10.05 -22.44 -0.81
N ALA A 303 8.72 -22.48 -0.86
CA ALA A 303 7.95 -23.72 -0.71
C ALA A 303 8.29 -24.75 -1.81
N SER A 304 8.53 -24.31 -3.04
CA SER A 304 8.90 -25.19 -4.16
C SER A 304 10.31 -25.78 -4.03
N LEU A 305 11.21 -25.08 -3.32
CA LEU A 305 12.59 -25.52 -3.10
C LEU A 305 12.72 -26.56 -1.99
N CYS A 306 11.74 -26.66 -1.09
CA CYS A 306 11.68 -27.76 -0.13
C CYS A 306 11.58 -29.09 -0.88
N LYS A 307 12.61 -29.96 -0.78
CA LYS A 307 12.66 -31.30 -1.40
C LYS A 307 12.65 -32.38 -0.31
N ASN A 308 12.26 -33.60 -0.69
CA ASN A 308 12.29 -34.80 0.18
C ASN A 308 13.69 -35.18 0.70
N THR A 309 14.75 -34.58 0.15
CA THR A 309 16.11 -34.67 0.66
C THR A 309 16.41 -33.34 1.33
N GLY A 310 16.71 -33.39 2.64
CA GLY A 310 16.75 -32.26 3.54
C GLY A 310 17.42 -31.00 3.01
N ILE A 311 17.00 -29.87 3.59
CA ILE A 311 17.51 -28.51 3.38
C ILE A 311 19.05 -28.55 3.50
N SER A 312 19.71 -28.83 2.39
CA SER A 312 21.15 -28.77 2.23
C SER A 312 21.34 -27.80 1.09
N THR A 313 21.89 -26.64 1.44
CA THR A 313 22.12 -25.46 0.60
C THR A 313 20.84 -24.72 0.17
N LEU A 314 20.29 -23.93 1.10
CA LEU A 314 19.65 -22.65 0.78
C LEU A 314 20.67 -21.53 0.95
#